data_AF-A0A7W7Z248-F1
#
_entry.id   AF-A0A7W7Z248-F1
#
_cell.length_a   1.000
_cell.length_b   1.000
_cell.length_c   1.000
_cell.angle_alpha   90.00
_cell.angle_beta   90.00
_cell.angle_gamma   90.00
#
_symmetry.space_group_name_H-M   'P 1'
#
loop_
_entity.id
_entity.type
_entity.pdbx_description
1 polymer ?
#
loop_
_entity_poly.entity_id
_entity_poly.type
_entity_poly.pdbx_seq_one_letter_code
_entity_poly.pdbx_strand_id
1 'polypeptide(L)'
;MMIVVKRKMRRTQIGLLGALALLGGVVGAEAAGPWRAGEGNTRGWQLMSPQERIEHQARVRGFTDYETCQAYRTRHHDLMVQRAQQRGLELPDSHWDFCDRLKSMPSSPPASE
;
A
#
# COMPACT_ATOMS: atom_id res chain seq x y z
N MET A 1 9.11 -50.31 59.02
CA MET A 1 8.09 -51.16 58.38
C MET A 1 6.76 -50.42 58.40
N MET A 2 6.17 -50.23 57.22
CA MET A 2 4.78 -49.84 56.91
C MET A 2 4.29 -48.39 57.06
N ILE A 3 3.70 -47.97 55.94
CA ILE A 3 3.36 -46.64 55.46
C ILE A 3 1.97 -46.25 55.96
N VAL A 4 1.86 -45.02 56.43
CA VAL A 4 0.62 -44.42 56.92
C VAL A 4 -0.16 -43.81 55.76
N VAL A 5 -1.49 -43.79 55.94
CA VAL A 5 -2.46 -42.82 55.43
C VAL A 5 -3.20 -43.18 54.13
N LYS A 6 -4.34 -43.86 54.29
CA LYS A 6 -5.52 -43.71 53.42
C LYS A 6 -5.95 -42.24 53.40
N ARG A 7 -5.84 -41.52 52.27
CA ARG A 7 -6.54 -40.23 52.06
C ARG A 7 -7.10 -40.11 50.65
N LYS A 8 -8.37 -40.53 50.54
CA LYS A 8 -9.49 -39.77 49.96
C LYS A 8 -9.26 -39.17 48.57
N MET A 9 -9.57 -39.99 47.57
CA MET A 9 -9.97 -39.59 46.22
C MET A 9 -10.99 -38.44 46.24
N ARG A 10 -10.62 -37.24 45.75
CA ARG A 10 -11.56 -36.21 45.26
C ARG A 10 -10.98 -35.42 44.09
N ARG A 11 -11.39 -35.86 42.90
CA ARG A 11 -11.85 -35.08 41.73
C ARG A 11 -10.88 -34.02 41.17
N THR A 12 -10.12 -34.48 40.17
CA THR A 12 -9.44 -33.72 39.13
C THR A 12 -10.37 -32.63 38.56
N GLN A 13 -10.11 -31.36 38.88
CA GLN A 13 -10.76 -30.25 38.20
C GLN A 13 -10.14 -30.07 36.82
N ILE A 14 -11.00 -30.23 35.82
CA ILE A 14 -10.79 -29.97 34.41
C ILE A 14 -10.43 -28.49 34.26
N GLY A 15 -9.17 -28.20 33.91
CA GLY A 15 -8.73 -26.85 33.55
C GLY A 15 -9.44 -26.41 32.27
N LEU A 16 -10.21 -25.33 32.36
CA LEU A 16 -10.86 -24.71 31.22
C LEU A 16 -9.78 -24.20 30.26
N LEU A 17 -9.62 -24.87 29.12
CA LEU A 17 -8.82 -24.40 27.98
C LEU A 17 -9.47 -23.13 27.43
N GLY A 18 -8.81 -21.99 27.62
CA GLY A 18 -9.15 -20.74 26.97
C GLY A 18 -8.88 -20.84 25.47
N ALA A 19 -9.93 -20.93 24.67
CA ALA A 19 -9.85 -20.78 23.22
C ALA A 19 -9.94 -19.28 22.89
N LEU A 20 -8.79 -18.62 22.82
CA LEU A 20 -8.66 -17.25 22.32
C LEU A 20 -7.67 -17.26 21.15
N ALA A 21 -8.19 -17.30 19.93
CA ALA A 21 -7.61 -16.73 18.71
C ALA A 21 -8.22 -17.41 17.47
N LEU A 22 -9.15 -16.73 16.80
CA LEU A 22 -9.23 -16.82 15.35
C LEU A 22 -9.18 -15.40 14.80
N LEU A 23 -7.94 -15.04 14.44
CA LEU A 23 -7.56 -13.97 13.54
C LEU A 23 -8.28 -14.15 12.19
N GLY A 24 -8.83 -13.06 11.68
CA GLY A 24 -9.43 -13.00 10.35
C GLY A 24 -9.52 -11.57 9.83
N GLY A 25 -8.47 -10.77 10.05
CA GLY A 25 -8.34 -9.49 9.35
C GLY A 25 -8.09 -9.78 7.88
N VAL A 26 -9.11 -9.62 7.04
CA VAL A 26 -8.93 -9.54 5.60
C VAL A 26 -8.15 -8.26 5.32
N VAL A 27 -6.83 -8.37 5.16
CA VAL A 27 -6.11 -7.32 4.44
C VAL A 27 -6.67 -7.36 3.03
N GLY A 28 -7.33 -6.26 2.63
CA GLY A 28 -7.87 -6.12 1.29
C GLY A 28 -6.79 -6.50 0.28
N ALA A 29 -7.17 -7.26 -0.73
CA ALA A 29 -6.34 -7.36 -1.92
C ALA A 29 -6.32 -5.96 -2.52
N GLU A 30 -5.33 -5.16 -2.12
CA GLU A 30 -4.99 -3.89 -2.75
C GLU A 30 -4.93 -4.21 -4.24
N ALA A 31 -5.95 -3.81 -5.00
CA ALA A 31 -5.98 -4.04 -6.43
C ALA A 31 -4.65 -3.48 -6.94
N ALA A 32 -3.78 -4.38 -7.41
CA ALA A 32 -2.50 -3.98 -7.94
C ALA A 32 -2.84 -3.20 -9.20
N GLY A 33 -2.93 -1.87 -9.07
CA GLY A 33 -3.07 -0.97 -10.20
C GLY A 33 -2.06 -1.41 -11.26
N PRO A 34 -2.38 -1.29 -12.56
CA PRO A 34 -1.75 -2.19 -13.51
C PRO A 34 -0.25 -1.89 -13.71
N TRP A 35 0.26 -0.81 -13.11
CA TRP A 35 1.67 -0.41 -13.05
C TRP A 35 2.09 0.04 -11.65
N ARG A 36 3.38 -0.17 -11.34
CA ARG A 36 4.03 0.17 -10.06
C ARG A 36 4.91 1.39 -10.27
N ALA A 37 4.78 2.43 -9.45
CA ALA A 37 5.73 3.54 -9.43
C ALA A 37 7.01 3.19 -8.66
N GLY A 38 8.15 3.69 -9.12
CA GLY A 38 9.46 3.42 -8.55
C GLY A 38 10.56 4.22 -9.22
N GLU A 39 11.80 4.03 -8.76
CA GLU A 39 12.96 4.80 -9.22
C GLU A 39 13.15 4.76 -10.75
N GLY A 40 12.94 3.60 -11.37
CA GLY A 40 13.14 3.42 -12.80
C GLY A 40 12.04 4.03 -13.69
N ASN A 41 10.91 4.48 -13.14
CA ASN A 41 9.78 4.97 -13.95
C ASN A 41 9.06 6.21 -13.39
N THR A 42 9.40 6.67 -12.19
CA THR A 42 8.91 7.93 -11.64
C THR A 42 9.92 9.04 -11.90
N ARG A 43 9.52 10.04 -12.69
CA ARG A 43 10.33 11.25 -12.89
C ARG A 43 10.49 12.01 -11.58
N GLY A 44 11.71 12.44 -11.30
CA GLY A 44 12.03 13.16 -10.06
C GLY A 44 12.06 12.28 -8.80
N TRP A 45 12.11 10.95 -8.91
CA TRP A 45 12.14 10.05 -7.74
C TRP A 45 13.20 10.44 -6.69
N GLN A 46 14.39 10.78 -7.15
CA GLN A 46 15.52 11.25 -6.32
C GLN A 46 15.33 12.64 -5.70
N LEU A 47 14.31 13.39 -6.13
CA LEU A 47 13.88 14.68 -5.57
C LEU A 47 12.72 14.52 -4.57
N MET A 48 12.18 13.32 -4.41
CA MET A 48 11.14 12.98 -3.44
C MET A 48 11.74 12.47 -2.13
N SER A 49 11.08 12.79 -1.02
CA SER A 49 11.37 12.17 0.27
C SER A 49 10.91 10.70 0.29
N PRO A 50 11.41 9.88 1.23
CA PRO A 50 10.94 8.50 1.39
C PRO A 50 9.43 8.38 1.60
N GLN A 51 8.84 9.30 2.38
CA GLN A 51 7.40 9.29 2.66
C GLN A 51 6.59 9.60 1.40
N GLU A 52 6.97 10.64 0.65
CA GLU A 52 6.31 11.00 -0.61
C GLU A 52 6.37 9.88 -1.64
N ARG A 53 7.45 9.09 -1.66
CA ARG A 53 7.58 7.92 -2.53
C ARG A 53 6.52 6.87 -2.22
N ILE A 54 6.26 6.60 -0.94
CA ILE A 54 5.22 5.67 -0.50
C ILE A 54 3.84 6.17 -0.94
N GLU A 55 3.55 7.46 -0.70
CA GLU A 55 2.29 8.08 -1.06
C GLU A 55 2.06 8.11 -2.58
N HIS A 56 3.10 8.45 -3.34
CA HIS A 56 3.06 8.41 -4.80
C HIS A 56 2.79 7.00 -5.31
N GLN A 57 3.46 6.00 -4.75
CA GLN A 57 3.21 4.60 -5.10
C GLN A 57 1.78 4.16 -4.79
N ALA A 58 1.24 4.51 -3.63
CA ALA A 58 -0.13 4.20 -3.26
C ALA A 58 -1.12 4.88 -4.22
N ARG A 59 -0.90 6.17 -4.50
CA ARG A 59 -1.76 6.96 -5.40
C ARG A 59 -1.73 6.43 -6.83
N VAL A 60 -0.54 6.12 -7.38
CA VAL A 60 -0.40 5.57 -8.74
C VAL A 60 -1.11 4.22 -8.88
N ARG A 61 -1.05 3.35 -7.87
CA ARG A 61 -1.76 2.06 -7.87
C ARG A 61 -3.29 2.23 -7.80
N GLY A 62 -3.77 3.34 -7.27
CA GLY A 62 -5.20 3.59 -7.07
C GLY A 62 -5.91 4.25 -8.25
N PHE A 63 -5.21 4.69 -9.30
CA PHE A 63 -5.88 5.34 -10.43
C PHE A 63 -6.67 4.35 -11.29
N THR A 64 -7.95 4.65 -11.48
CA THR A 64 -8.87 3.98 -12.40
C THR A 64 -9.32 4.86 -13.56
N ASP A 65 -9.10 6.18 -13.44
CA ASP A 65 -9.54 7.21 -14.38
C ASP A 65 -8.34 7.94 -15.00
N TYR A 66 -8.38 8.08 -16.32
CA TYR A 66 -7.28 8.67 -17.10
C TYR A 66 -7.10 10.16 -16.81
N GLU A 67 -8.18 10.94 -16.73
CA GLU A 67 -8.10 12.39 -16.56
C GLU A 67 -7.53 12.74 -15.18
N THR A 68 -7.98 12.03 -14.15
CA THR A 68 -7.51 12.17 -12.77
C THR A 68 -6.05 11.78 -12.64
N CYS A 69 -5.64 10.67 -13.28
CA CYS A 69 -4.24 10.26 -13.36
C CYS A 69 -3.39 11.34 -14.04
N GLN A 70 -3.85 11.87 -15.17
CA GLN A 70 -3.14 12.90 -15.91
C GLN A 70 -2.96 14.18 -15.09
N ALA A 71 -4.03 14.67 -14.48
CA ALA A 71 -3.99 15.85 -13.64
C ALA A 71 -3.04 15.67 -12.45
N TYR A 72 -2.95 14.46 -11.88
CA TYR A 72 -1.97 14.14 -10.85
C TYR A 72 -0.54 14.12 -11.40
N ARG A 73 -0.32 13.45 -12.53
CA ARG A 73 1.00 13.33 -13.17
C ARG A 73 1.60 14.70 -13.49
N THR A 74 0.83 15.60 -14.11
CA THR A 74 1.28 16.95 -14.45
C THR A 74 1.68 17.72 -13.19
N ARG A 75 0.80 17.78 -12.18
CA ARG A 75 1.10 18.46 -10.91
C ARG A 75 2.34 17.88 -10.22
N HIS A 76 2.49 16.55 -10.25
CA HIS A 76 3.67 15.89 -9.70
C HIS A 76 4.93 16.26 -10.48
N HIS A 77 4.88 16.29 -11.81
CA HIS A 77 6.00 16.71 -12.65
C HIS A 77 6.41 18.17 -12.34
N ASP A 78 5.46 19.10 -12.31
CA ASP A 78 5.72 20.51 -12.01
C ASP A 78 6.39 20.69 -10.64
N LEU A 79 5.96 19.93 -9.64
CA LEU A 79 6.58 19.91 -8.32
C LEU A 79 8.04 19.42 -8.39
N MET A 80 8.30 18.38 -9.19
CA MET A 80 9.67 17.86 -9.36
C MET A 80 10.55 18.82 -10.16
N VAL A 81 10.01 19.53 -11.16
CA VAL A 81 10.72 20.59 -11.89
C VAL A 81 11.11 21.71 -10.94
N GLN A 82 10.19 22.21 -10.11
CA GLN A 82 10.49 23.24 -9.11
C GLN A 82 11.61 22.81 -8.15
N ARG A 83 11.56 21.56 -7.66
CA ARG A 83 12.61 21.02 -6.78
C ARG A 83 13.95 20.83 -7.48
N ALA A 84 13.93 20.46 -8.76
CA ALA A 84 15.15 20.36 -9.56
C ALA A 84 15.81 21.74 -9.70
N GLN A 85 15.02 22.76 -10.08
CA GLN A 85 15.48 24.14 -10.23
C GLN A 85 16.07 24.70 -8.94
N GLN A 86 15.43 24.45 -7.79
CA GLN A 86 15.96 24.85 -6.47
C GLN A 86 17.34 24.25 -6.16
N ARG A 87 17.71 23.14 -6.81
CA ARG A 87 19.01 22.45 -6.67
C ARG A 87 19.96 22.74 -7.83
N GLY A 88 19.61 23.66 -8.74
CA GLY A 88 20.40 23.94 -9.94
C GLY A 88 20.41 22.80 -10.96
N LEU A 89 19.39 21.94 -10.93
CA LEU A 89 19.22 20.82 -11.85
C LEU A 89 18.08 21.12 -12.82
N GLU A 90 18.19 20.58 -14.04
CA GLU A 90 17.08 20.53 -14.99
C GLU A 90 16.44 19.15 -14.96
N LEU A 91 15.10 19.10 -14.97
CA LEU A 91 14.35 17.86 -15.08
C LEU A 91 13.61 17.85 -16.44
N PRO A 92 14.09 17.09 -17.43
CA PRO A 92 13.45 17.06 -18.73
C PRO A 92 12.11 16.33 -18.69
N ASP A 93 11.27 16.63 -19.67
CA ASP A 93 10.03 15.90 -19.91
C ASP A 93 10.27 14.41 -20.17
N SER A 94 9.25 13.61 -19.86
CA SER A 94 9.26 12.17 -20.14
C SER A 94 8.55 11.86 -21.44
N HIS A 95 9.18 11.05 -22.29
CA HIS A 95 8.48 10.44 -23.43
C HIS A 95 7.47 9.35 -22.99
N TRP A 96 7.56 8.89 -21.74
CA TRP A 96 6.70 7.83 -21.19
C TRP A 96 5.66 8.40 -20.24
N ASP A 97 4.39 8.03 -20.47
CA ASP A 97 3.24 8.35 -19.65
C ASP A 97 2.67 7.08 -18.98
N PHE A 98 2.76 7.01 -17.65
CA PHE A 98 2.17 5.87 -16.92
C PHE A 98 0.65 5.84 -16.98
N CYS A 99 -0.01 6.98 -17.24
CA CYS A 99 -1.47 7.05 -17.33
C CYS A 99 -2.01 6.46 -18.64
N ASP A 100 -1.18 6.28 -19.67
CA ASP A 100 -1.63 5.83 -21.01
C ASP A 100 -2.37 4.51 -21.00
N ARG A 101 -2.05 3.62 -20.05
CA ARG A 101 -2.69 2.32 -19.95
C ARG A 101 -4.14 2.40 -19.46
N LEU A 102 -4.56 3.54 -18.87
CA LEU A 102 -5.97 3.82 -18.54
C LEU A 102 -6.80 4.10 -19.80
N LYS A 103 -6.20 4.56 -20.91
CA LYS A 103 -6.93 4.89 -22.16
C LYS A 103 -7.64 3.68 -22.78
N SER A 104 -7.10 2.48 -22.57
CA SER A 104 -7.64 1.22 -23.10
C SER A 104 -8.49 0.45 -22.08
N MET A 105 -8.61 0.93 -20.85
CA MET A 105 -9.43 0.28 -19.83
C MET A 105 -10.84 0.86 -19.88
N PRO A 106 -11.90 0.03 -19.91
CA PRO A 106 -13.25 0.55 -19.72
C PRO A 106 -13.29 1.22 -18.35
N SER A 107 -13.70 2.48 -18.31
CA SER A 107 -13.80 3.26 -17.07
C SER A 107 -14.63 2.48 -16.05
N SER A 108 -14.02 2.05 -14.94
CA SER A 108 -14.78 1.50 -13.82
C SER A 108 -15.74 2.59 -13.33
N PRO A 109 -17.03 2.28 -13.09
CA PRO A 109 -17.96 3.25 -12.53
C PRO A 109 -17.40 3.76 -11.18
N PRO A 110 -17.61 5.06 -10.84
CA PRO A 110 -17.10 5.61 -9.59
C PRO A 110 -17.62 4.77 -8.42
N ALA A 111 -16.72 4.36 -7.53
CA ALA A 111 -17.07 3.69 -6.30
C ALA A 111 -18.07 4.58 -5.55
N SER A 112 -19.31 4.09 -5.42
CA SER A 112 -20.35 4.76 -4.66
C SER A 112 -19.92 4.80 -3.19
N GLU A 113 -19.88 6.02 -2.63
CA GLU A 113 -19.70 6.29 -1.19
C GLU A 113 -20.82 5.68 -0.33
#